data_AF-A0A433RWH8-F1
#
_entry.id   AF-A0A433RWH8-F1
#
_cell.length_a   1.000
_cell.length_b   1.000
_cell.length_c   1.000
_cell.angle_alpha   90.00
_cell.angle_beta   90.00
_cell.angle_gamma   90.00
#
_symmetry.space_group_name_H-M   'P 1'
#
loop_
_entity.id
_entity.type
_entity.pdbx_description
1 polymer ?
#
loop_
_entity_poly.entity_id
_entity_poly.type
_entity_poly.pdbx_seq_one_letter_code
_entity_poly.pdbx_strand_id
1 'polypeptide(L)' 'MIKELKQKGWTLTAIAEETGYDRKTIRKYLNQEKLPQAT' A
#
# COMPACT_ATOMS: atom_id res chain seq x y z
N MET A 1 -7.12 -3.21 -2.52
CA MET A 1 -5.97 -3.93 -3.11
C MET A 1 -4.70 -3.87 -2.25
N ILE A 2 -3.82 -2.86 -2.36
CA ILE A 2 -2.54 -2.78 -1.61
C ILE A 2 -2.74 -2.82 -0.08
N LYS A 3 -3.75 -2.09 0.44
CA LYS A 3 -4.08 -2.08 1.86
C LYS A 3 -4.57 -3.43 2.38
N GLU A 4 -5.43 -4.10 1.62
CA GLU A 4 -5.97 -5.41 2.00
C GLU A 4 -4.87 -6.46 2.06
N LEU A 5 -3.96 -6.46 1.08
CA LEU A 5 -2.77 -7.32 1.13
C LEU A 5 -1.91 -7.00 2.36
N LYS A 6 -1.71 -5.71 2.67
CA LYS A 6 -0.95 -5.29 3.84
C LYS A 6 -1.63 -5.69 5.17
N GLN A 7 -2.95 -5.59 5.25
CA GLN A 7 -3.76 -6.02 6.40
C GLN A 7 -3.79 -7.54 6.55
N LYS A 8 -3.73 -8.29 5.45
CA LYS A 8 -3.53 -9.76 5.45
C LYS A 8 -2.11 -10.17 5.89
N GLY A 9 -1.25 -9.23 6.27
CA GLY A 9 0.10 -9.49 6.76
C GLY A 9 1.17 -9.59 5.65
N TRP A 10 0.83 -9.26 4.40
CA TRP A 10 1.80 -9.36 3.31
C TRP A 10 2.93 -8.33 3.46
N THR A 11 4.11 -8.71 2.98
CA THR A 11 5.28 -7.82 2.95
C THR A 11 5.17 -6.84 1.78
N LEU A 12 5.85 -5.69 1.89
CA LEU A 12 5.84 -4.69 0.82
C LEU A 12 6.41 -5.24 -0.50
N THR A 13 7.36 -6.20 -0.41
CA THR A 13 7.92 -6.89 -1.57
C THR A 13 6.90 -7.80 -2.23
N ALA A 14 6.20 -8.64 -1.47
CA ALA A 14 5.17 -9.51 -2.04
C ALA A 14 4.04 -8.70 -2.70
N ILE A 15 3.68 -7.57 -2.10
CA ILE A 15 2.70 -6.65 -2.70
C ILE A 15 3.26 -6.02 -3.98
N ALA A 16 4.55 -5.65 -4.01
CA ALA A 16 5.20 -5.08 -5.20
C ALA A 16 5.26 -6.09 -6.36
N GLU A 17 5.57 -7.35 -6.07
CA GLU A 17 5.61 -8.42 -7.07
C GLU A 17 4.22 -8.74 -7.61
N GLU A 18 3.22 -8.83 -6.72
CA GLU A 18 1.84 -9.13 -7.10
C GLU A 18 1.17 -7.99 -7.90
N THR A 19 1.46 -6.74 -7.52
CA THR A 19 0.80 -5.57 -8.11
C THR A 19 1.62 -4.89 -9.21
N GLY A 20 2.88 -5.27 -9.38
CA GLY A 20 3.82 -4.62 -10.30
C GLY A 20 4.19 -3.18 -9.91
N TYR A 21 3.76 -2.69 -8.74
CA TYR A 21 4.06 -1.35 -8.27
C TYR A 21 5.40 -1.28 -7.53
N ASP A 22 6.08 -0.16 -7.68
CA ASP A 22 7.26 0.13 -6.90
C ASP A 22 6.92 0.25 -5.40
N ARG A 23 7.83 -0.21 -4.54
CA ARG A 23 7.68 -0.13 -3.07
C ARG A 23 7.43 1.31 -2.60
N LYS A 24 8.00 2.31 -3.26
CA LYS A 24 7.76 3.74 -2.95
C LYS A 24 6.30 4.13 -3.21
N THR A 25 5.73 3.64 -4.30
CA THR A 25 4.33 3.84 -4.67
C THR A 25 3.41 3.19 -3.66
N ILE A 26 3.68 1.92 -3.30
CA ILE A 26 2.95 1.20 -2.26
C ILE A 26 2.99 1.96 -0.92
N ARG A 27 4.16 2.46 -0.51
CA ARG A 27 4.32 3.25 0.71
C ARG A 27 3.56 4.58 0.66
N LYS A 28 3.52 5.23 -0.50
CA LYS A 28 2.71 6.43 -0.73
C LYS A 28 1.23 6.13 -0.58
N TYR A 29 0.72 5.06 -1.19
CA TYR A 29 -0.68 4.65 -1.05
C TYR A 29 -1.04 4.33 0.40
N LEU A 30 -0.18 3.60 1.12
CA LEU A 30 -0.40 3.29 2.54
C LEU A 30 -0.38 4.55 3.44
N ASN A 31 0.43 5.56 3.10
CA ASN A 31 0.52 6.81 3.85
C ASN A 31 -0.52 7.87 3.45
N GLN A 32 -1.00 7.88 2.19
CA GLN A 32 -1.98 8.87 1.74
C GLN A 32 -3.33 8.70 2.41
N GLU A 33 -3.71 7.50 2.82
CA GLU A 33 -4.91 7.27 3.64
C GLU A 33 -4.77 7.67 5.12
N LYS A 34 -3.56 8.06 5.57
CA LYS A 34 -3.38 8.65 6.92
C LYS A 34 -3.67 10.15 6.94
N LEU A 35 -3.74 10.79 5.78
CA LEU A 35 -4.28 12.15 5.72
C LEU A 35 -5.79 12.01 5.85
N PRO A 36 -6.43 12.70 6.82
CA PRO A 36 -7.88 12.80 6.81
C PRO A 36 -8.25 13.35 5.44
N GLN A 37 -9.21 12.72 4.75
CA GLN A 37 -9.95 13.44 3.72
C GLN A 37 -10.51 14.66 4.43
N ALA A 38 -9.88 15.80 4.20
CA ALA A 38 -10.47 17.06 4.59
C ALA A 38 -11.72 17.20 3.72
N THR A 39 -12.83 17.41 4.43
CA THR A 39 -14.20 17.72 3.97
C THR A 39 -15.01 16.61 3.32
#